data_AF-H1KPL5-F1
#
_entry.id   AF-H1KPL5-F1
#
_cell.length_a   1.000
_cell.length_b   1.000
_cell.length_c   1.000
_cell.angle_alpha   90.00
_cell.angle_beta   90.00
_cell.angle_gamma   90.00
#
_symmetry.space_group_name_H-M   'P 1'
#
loop_
_entity.id
_entity.type
_entity.pdbx_description
1 polymer ?
#
loop_
_entity_poly.entity_id
_entity_poly.type
_entity_poly.pdbx_seq_one_letter_code
_entity_poly.pdbx_strand_id
1 'polypeptide(L)'
;MAGRADLEGQGIESWLGKPWIDTVTVESRPKIDALLRDAAPGTMTRWRQVNHPSPTGTDLPIRYATLRPQKDGPIIVVGQDLRTIAALQRRLAETQQALERDYDRLRTAETRYKLLFQLSGEPVLVVDAGTRRVTEINPAAMRLLGRPQKRVIGQDAADLFDAGSLRDLQSLFAGLRVTGQATDLVAPLAGGRGDVRVSASLFRGEGTTSVLLRLATLVPAAPERVEFGRGALDIIQRMPEGFVVTDAARRILTANTAFLDLTQHATEEQVRGRTLDTWLGRGETDALALFAMLRDHGSVRHFSTAMRGQYGSMEEVEVAAVSTSHADQPCFGFTVRATPRRAAPVHAGGGHDLPRSVEQMTELVGRVSMKALVRETTDLIEKLCIEAALRITRDNRASAAEMLGLSRQGLYAKMRRYGIGDLDGNDPELTS
;
A
#
# COMPACT_ATOMS: atom_id res chain seq x y z
N MET A 1 -41.68 -14.87 28.37
CA MET A 1 -41.99 -13.70 27.52
C MET A 1 -40.80 -12.79 27.20
N ALA A 2 -39.56 -13.11 27.60
CA ALA A 2 -38.37 -12.27 27.36
C ALA A 2 -37.50 -12.68 26.14
N GLY A 3 -37.97 -13.57 25.25
CA GLY A 3 -37.17 -14.07 24.11
C GLY A 3 -37.72 -13.77 22.72
N ARG A 4 -38.90 -13.12 22.62
CA ARG A 4 -39.56 -12.86 21.33
C ARG A 4 -38.98 -11.63 20.62
N ALA A 5 -38.61 -10.60 21.37
CA ALA A 5 -38.10 -9.33 20.84
C ALA A 5 -36.68 -9.40 20.24
N ASP A 6 -35.81 -10.31 20.71
CA ASP A 6 -34.41 -10.37 20.24
C ASP A 6 -34.24 -11.05 18.87
N LEU A 7 -35.23 -11.81 18.41
CA LEU A 7 -35.17 -12.62 17.19
C LEU A 7 -36.13 -12.14 16.08
N GLU A 8 -36.87 -11.05 16.34
CA GLU A 8 -37.71 -10.38 15.34
C GLU A 8 -36.85 -9.88 14.16
N GLY A 9 -37.33 -10.09 12.93
CA GLY A 9 -36.61 -9.70 11.70
C GLY A 9 -35.55 -10.68 11.20
N GLN A 10 -35.26 -11.78 11.92
CA GLN A 10 -34.29 -12.81 11.48
C GLN A 10 -34.92 -13.91 10.61
N GLY A 11 -36.18 -13.77 10.19
CA GLY A 11 -36.85 -14.73 9.31
C GLY A 11 -37.21 -16.07 9.97
N ILE A 12 -37.12 -16.17 11.30
CA ILE A 12 -37.36 -17.41 12.08
C ILE A 12 -38.80 -17.92 11.93
N GLU A 13 -39.76 -17.02 11.73
CA GLU A 13 -41.17 -17.37 11.52
C GLU A 13 -41.35 -18.28 10.29
N SER A 14 -40.48 -18.12 9.29
CA SER A 14 -40.50 -18.91 8.05
C SER A 14 -40.01 -20.36 8.22
N TRP A 15 -39.51 -20.72 9.41
CA TRP A 15 -39.03 -22.06 9.72
C TRP A 15 -40.17 -23.00 10.12
N LEU A 16 -41.28 -22.46 10.61
CA LEU A 16 -42.44 -23.26 11.01
C LEU A 16 -43.01 -24.03 9.82
N GLY A 17 -43.21 -25.34 10.00
CA GLY A 17 -43.71 -26.23 8.95
C GLY A 17 -42.66 -26.74 7.95
N LYS A 18 -41.40 -26.30 8.06
CA LYS A 18 -40.30 -26.79 7.22
C LYS A 18 -39.46 -27.85 7.94
N PRO A 19 -38.83 -28.79 7.21
CA PRO A 19 -37.81 -29.64 7.77
C PRO A 19 -36.67 -28.80 8.36
N TRP A 20 -36.22 -29.12 9.57
CA TRP A 20 -35.19 -28.32 10.27
C TRP A 20 -33.86 -28.26 9.49
N ILE A 21 -33.55 -29.30 8.73
CA ILE A 21 -32.37 -29.34 7.85
C ILE A 21 -32.43 -28.30 6.71
N ASP A 22 -33.62 -27.84 6.34
CA ASP A 22 -33.83 -26.86 5.27
C ASP A 22 -33.78 -25.41 5.78
N THR A 23 -33.71 -25.20 7.09
CA THR A 23 -33.66 -23.85 7.68
C THR A 23 -32.23 -23.40 7.99
N VAL A 24 -31.22 -24.22 7.72
CA VAL A 24 -29.81 -24.00 8.07
C VAL A 24 -28.92 -23.90 6.84
N THR A 25 -27.70 -23.36 7.00
CA THR A 25 -26.69 -23.35 5.93
C THR A 25 -26.25 -24.77 5.56
N VAL A 26 -25.70 -24.95 4.36
CA VAL A 26 -25.30 -26.27 3.84
C VAL A 26 -24.28 -26.97 4.76
N GLU A 27 -23.33 -26.21 5.32
CA GLU A 27 -22.30 -26.70 6.25
C GLU A 27 -22.88 -27.10 7.62
N SER A 28 -24.09 -26.64 7.93
CA SER A 28 -24.77 -26.90 9.19
C SER A 28 -25.70 -28.12 9.12
N ARG A 29 -26.09 -28.58 7.93
CA ARG A 29 -26.97 -29.75 7.74
C ARG A 29 -26.46 -31.03 8.39
N PRO A 30 -25.18 -31.43 8.26
CA PRO A 30 -24.68 -32.64 8.92
C PRO A 30 -24.76 -32.55 10.46
N LYS A 31 -24.73 -31.34 11.02
CA LYS A 31 -24.84 -31.11 12.46
C LYS A 31 -26.29 -31.27 12.92
N ILE A 32 -27.27 -30.87 12.11
CA ILE A 32 -28.69 -31.12 12.35
C ILE A 32 -28.98 -32.62 12.33
N ASP A 33 -28.50 -33.33 11.32
CA ASP A 33 -28.66 -34.80 11.25
C ASP A 33 -28.08 -35.50 12.47
N ALA A 34 -26.91 -35.06 12.94
CA ALA A 34 -26.30 -35.59 14.15
C ALA A 34 -27.15 -35.27 15.40
N LEU A 35 -27.65 -34.05 15.56
CA LEU A 35 -28.52 -33.68 16.69
C LEU A 35 -29.82 -34.49 16.72
N LEU A 36 -30.43 -34.75 15.56
CA LEU A 36 -31.65 -35.54 15.45
C LEU A 36 -31.39 -37.04 15.70
N ARG A 37 -30.28 -37.56 15.17
CA ARG A 37 -29.87 -38.97 15.34
C ARG A 37 -29.47 -39.29 16.78
N ASP A 38 -28.73 -38.40 17.41
CA ASP A 38 -28.18 -38.57 18.76
C ASP A 38 -29.26 -38.36 19.85
N ALA A 39 -30.47 -37.90 19.49
CA ALA A 39 -31.56 -37.57 20.43
C ALA A 39 -32.20 -38.83 21.05
N ALA A 40 -31.57 -39.36 22.09
CA ALA A 40 -32.05 -40.51 22.85
C ALA A 40 -32.99 -40.12 24.01
N PRO A 41 -33.91 -41.02 24.44
CA PRO A 41 -34.75 -40.80 25.62
C PRO A 41 -33.95 -40.47 26.87
N GLY A 42 -34.28 -39.38 27.55
CA GLY A 42 -33.70 -38.99 28.85
C GLY A 42 -32.26 -38.47 28.81
N THR A 43 -31.64 -38.30 27.63
CA THR A 43 -30.26 -37.80 27.49
C THR A 43 -30.21 -36.57 26.60
N MET A 44 -29.50 -35.53 27.03
CA MET A 44 -29.27 -34.33 26.21
C MET A 44 -28.05 -34.53 25.31
N THR A 45 -28.18 -34.16 24.03
CA THR A 45 -27.08 -34.28 23.08
C THR A 45 -25.97 -33.26 23.33
N ARG A 46 -24.79 -33.50 22.73
CA ARG A 46 -23.71 -32.52 22.74
C ARG A 46 -24.13 -31.26 22.01
N TRP A 47 -23.77 -30.11 22.57
CA TRP A 47 -24.01 -28.82 21.94
C TRP A 47 -23.27 -28.70 20.61
N ARG A 48 -23.97 -28.29 19.55
CA ARG A 48 -23.39 -28.05 18.22
C ARG A 48 -23.77 -26.66 17.72
N GLN A 49 -22.82 -25.94 17.14
CA GLN A 49 -23.07 -24.64 16.53
C GLN A 49 -23.57 -24.82 15.09
N VAL A 50 -24.73 -24.22 14.83
CA VAL A 50 -25.47 -24.25 13.57
C VAL A 50 -25.68 -22.81 13.13
N ASN A 51 -25.54 -22.55 11.84
CA ASN A 51 -25.80 -21.24 11.25
C ASN A 51 -27.10 -21.30 10.45
N HIS A 52 -27.94 -20.29 10.64
CA HIS A 52 -29.16 -20.10 9.87
C HIS A 52 -28.97 -18.94 8.88
N PRO A 53 -29.36 -19.09 7.61
CA PRO A 53 -29.37 -17.96 6.68
C PRO A 53 -30.28 -16.85 7.20
N SER A 54 -29.79 -15.61 7.19
CA SER A 54 -30.56 -14.44 7.63
C SER A 54 -30.80 -13.48 6.46
N PRO A 55 -31.99 -12.83 6.39
CA PRO A 55 -32.27 -11.78 5.40
C PRO A 55 -31.33 -10.57 5.49
N THR A 56 -30.66 -10.37 6.63
CA THR A 56 -29.72 -9.27 6.86
C THR A 56 -28.33 -9.55 6.26
N GLY A 57 -28.13 -10.71 5.63
CA GLY A 57 -26.88 -11.12 4.97
C GLY A 57 -25.80 -11.68 5.88
N THR A 58 -25.92 -11.53 7.21
CA THR A 58 -25.05 -12.21 8.18
C THR A 58 -25.80 -13.39 8.79
N ASP A 59 -25.29 -14.60 8.61
CA ASP A 59 -25.88 -15.80 9.19
C ASP A 59 -26.11 -15.67 10.70
N LEU A 60 -27.19 -16.26 11.19
CA LEU A 60 -27.56 -16.31 12.59
C LEU A 60 -26.93 -17.56 13.25
N PRO A 61 -25.88 -17.40 14.08
CA PRO A 61 -25.25 -18.53 14.74
C PRO A 61 -26.00 -18.90 16.02
N ILE A 62 -26.45 -20.14 16.10
CA ILE A 62 -27.13 -20.70 17.28
C ILE A 62 -26.44 -21.99 17.70
N ARG A 63 -26.18 -22.14 19.00
CA ARG A 63 -25.75 -23.42 19.57
C ARG A 63 -26.98 -24.22 19.93
N TYR A 64 -27.11 -25.44 19.43
CA TYR A 64 -28.23 -26.32 19.75
C TYR A 64 -27.81 -27.54 20.54
N ALA A 65 -28.68 -27.95 21.46
CA ALA A 65 -28.73 -29.28 22.03
C ALA A 65 -30.17 -29.80 21.92
N THR A 66 -30.31 -31.12 21.85
CA THR A 66 -31.60 -31.81 21.67
C THR A 66 -31.84 -32.80 22.81
N LEU A 67 -33.10 -32.94 23.20
CA LEU A 67 -33.56 -33.88 24.22
C LEU A 67 -34.83 -34.56 23.72
N ARG A 68 -34.93 -35.87 23.91
CA ARG A 68 -36.17 -36.61 23.75
C ARG A 68 -36.67 -37.05 25.14
N PRO A 69 -37.81 -36.55 25.65
CA PRO A 69 -38.27 -36.89 27.00
C PRO A 69 -38.68 -38.36 27.16
N GLN A 70 -39.27 -38.95 26.13
CA GLN A 70 -39.79 -40.32 26.14
C GLN A 70 -39.58 -41.02 24.80
N LYS A 71 -39.56 -42.35 24.80
CA LYS A 71 -39.45 -43.14 23.56
C LYS A 71 -40.61 -42.76 22.62
N ASP A 72 -40.26 -42.51 21.36
CA ASP A 72 -41.18 -42.07 20.29
C ASP A 72 -41.93 -40.73 20.55
N GLY A 73 -41.48 -39.95 21.53
CA GLY A 73 -41.95 -38.58 21.77
C GLY A 73 -41.27 -37.52 20.88
N PRO A 74 -41.76 -36.26 20.92
CA PRO A 74 -41.16 -35.17 20.18
C PRO A 74 -39.74 -34.88 20.65
N ILE A 75 -38.88 -34.44 19.72
CA ILE A 75 -37.55 -33.93 20.05
C ILE A 75 -37.69 -32.46 20.44
N ILE A 76 -37.24 -32.13 21.64
CA ILE A 76 -37.14 -30.75 22.12
C ILE A 76 -35.76 -30.23 21.74
N VAL A 77 -35.70 -29.08 21.08
CA VAL A 77 -34.47 -28.40 20.69
C VAL A 77 -34.27 -27.18 21.58
N VAL A 78 -33.12 -27.10 22.25
CA VAL A 78 -32.73 -25.95 23.07
C VAL A 78 -31.63 -25.19 22.34
N GLY A 79 -31.88 -23.91 22.06
CA GLY A 79 -30.96 -23.02 21.35
C GLY A 79 -30.36 -21.95 22.26
N GLN A 80 -29.07 -21.69 22.10
CA GLN A 80 -28.36 -20.56 22.70
C GLN A 80 -27.89 -19.62 21.58
N ASP A 81 -28.34 -18.37 21.63
CA ASP A 81 -27.91 -17.33 20.68
C ASP A 81 -26.42 -16.99 20.88
N LEU A 82 -25.66 -17.04 19.79
CA LEU A 82 -24.23 -16.72 19.79
C LEU A 82 -23.89 -15.39 19.11
N ARG A 83 -24.88 -14.59 18.69
CA ARG A 83 -24.64 -13.31 17.98
C ARG A 83 -23.73 -12.36 18.76
N THR A 84 -23.98 -12.18 20.06
CA THR A 84 -23.16 -11.30 20.91
C THR A 84 -21.71 -11.76 20.98
N ILE A 85 -21.49 -13.08 21.12
CA ILE A 85 -20.15 -13.66 21.19
C ILE A 85 -19.45 -13.54 19.83
N ALA A 86 -20.15 -13.84 18.73
CA ALA A 86 -19.61 -13.72 17.38
C ALA A 86 -19.27 -12.25 17.01
N ALA A 87 -20.10 -11.30 17.44
CA ALA A 87 -19.84 -9.87 17.26
C ALA A 87 -18.59 -9.42 18.04
N LEU A 88 -18.42 -9.87 19.28
CA LEU A 88 -17.22 -9.59 20.07
C LEU A 88 -15.95 -10.21 19.46
N GLN A 89 -16.02 -11.46 19.01
CA GLN A 89 -14.89 -12.13 18.35
C GLN A 89 -14.46 -11.41 17.07
N ARG A 90 -15.42 -11.00 16.24
CA ARG A 90 -15.15 -10.23 15.02
C ARG A 90 -14.50 -8.90 15.33
N ARG A 91 -15.04 -8.14 16.29
CA ARG A 91 -14.47 -6.85 16.71
C ARG A 91 -13.04 -7.01 17.26
N LEU A 92 -12.78 -8.08 18.01
CA LEU A 92 -11.44 -8.38 18.51
C LEU A 92 -10.46 -8.66 17.37
N ALA A 93 -10.85 -9.50 16.41
CA ALA A 93 -10.02 -9.82 15.24
C ALA A 93 -9.73 -8.58 14.38
N GLU A 94 -10.74 -7.75 14.13
CA GLU A 94 -10.60 -6.48 13.39
C GLU A 94 -9.64 -5.52 14.11
N THR A 95 -9.77 -5.41 15.43
CA THR A 95 -8.89 -4.55 16.25
C THR A 95 -7.45 -5.07 16.22
N GLN A 96 -7.25 -6.38 16.36
CA GLN A 96 -5.92 -6.99 16.29
C GLN A 96 -5.28 -6.76 14.92
N GLN A 97 -6.03 -6.96 13.84
CA GLN A 97 -5.53 -6.74 12.48
C GLN A 97 -5.20 -5.26 12.22
N ALA A 98 -5.97 -4.32 12.78
CA ALA A 98 -5.67 -2.90 12.70
C ALA A 98 -4.35 -2.55 13.42
N LEU A 99 -4.17 -3.07 14.64
CA LEU A 99 -2.95 -2.86 15.43
C LEU A 99 -1.71 -3.42 14.73
N GLU A 100 -1.79 -4.62 14.16
CA GLU A 100 -0.69 -5.23 13.41
C GLU A 100 -0.28 -4.36 12.21
N ARG A 101 -1.26 -3.84 11.46
CA ARG A 101 -0.98 -2.94 10.32
C ARG A 101 -0.33 -1.63 10.76
N ASP A 102 -0.78 -1.04 11.86
CA ASP A 102 -0.22 0.21 12.36
C ASP A 102 1.20 0.00 12.92
N TYR A 103 1.45 -1.13 13.57
CA TYR A 103 2.79 -1.52 14.02
C TYR A 103 3.77 -1.67 12.85
N ASP A 104 3.37 -2.36 11.78
CA ASP A 104 4.21 -2.55 10.59
C ASP A 104 4.52 -1.21 9.89
N ARG A 105 3.53 -0.31 9.81
CA ARG A 105 3.72 1.05 9.27
C ARG A 105 4.71 1.86 10.08
N LEU A 106 4.57 1.86 11.41
CA LEU A 106 5.48 2.57 12.31
C LEU A 106 6.90 2.03 12.18
N ARG A 107 7.06 0.70 12.21
CA ARG A 107 8.36 0.04 12.07
C ARG A 107 9.04 0.37 10.73
N THR A 108 8.27 0.40 9.64
CA THR A 108 8.79 0.77 8.31
C THR A 108 9.24 2.23 8.28
N ALA A 109 8.45 3.14 8.85
CA ALA A 109 8.79 4.56 8.93
C ALA A 109 10.05 4.78 9.79
N GLU A 110 10.14 4.13 10.95
CA GLU A 110 11.30 4.22 11.85
C GLU A 110 12.57 3.68 11.18
N THR A 111 12.46 2.53 10.50
CA THR A 111 13.59 1.93 9.77
C THR A 111 14.06 2.86 8.66
N ARG A 112 13.13 3.42 7.87
CA ARG A 112 13.45 4.38 6.81
C ARG A 112 14.12 5.64 7.36
N TYR A 113 13.61 6.19 8.46
CA TYR A 113 14.23 7.34 9.13
C TYR A 113 15.66 7.02 9.55
N LYS A 114 15.87 5.92 10.28
CA LYS A 114 17.21 5.49 10.73
C LYS A 114 18.16 5.31 9.56
N LEU A 115 17.72 4.67 8.47
CA LEU A 115 18.54 4.46 7.28
C LEU A 115 18.93 5.79 6.63
N LEU A 116 17.96 6.67 6.32
CA LEU A 116 18.22 7.96 5.70
C LEU A 116 19.12 8.85 6.56
N PHE A 117 18.88 8.86 7.87
CA PHE A 117 19.68 9.62 8.82
C PHE A 117 21.13 9.13 8.87
N GLN A 118 21.35 7.81 8.94
CA GLN A 118 22.68 7.20 8.98
C GLN A 118 23.44 7.32 7.65
N LEU A 119 22.74 7.24 6.51
CA LEU A 119 23.32 7.28 5.16
C LEU A 119 23.57 8.70 4.65
N SER A 120 22.93 9.71 5.24
CA SER A 120 23.11 11.10 4.81
C SER A 120 24.59 11.50 4.89
N GLY A 121 25.11 12.00 3.75
CA GLY A 121 26.46 12.58 3.67
C GLY A 121 26.54 13.96 4.30
N GLU A 122 25.40 14.62 4.51
CA GLU A 122 25.31 15.90 5.18
C GLU A 122 25.43 15.71 6.70
N PRO A 123 26.31 16.44 7.40
CA PRO A 123 26.38 16.46 8.85
C PRO A 123 25.09 16.98 9.50
N VAL A 124 24.37 16.10 10.20
CA VAL A 124 23.08 16.43 10.83
C VAL A 124 23.04 16.00 12.30
N LEU A 125 22.47 16.86 13.15
CA LEU A 125 22.14 16.60 14.54
C LEU A 125 20.66 16.89 14.80
N VAL A 126 20.06 16.11 15.69
CA VAL A 126 18.75 16.39 16.28
C VAL A 126 18.97 16.84 17.70
N VAL A 127 18.33 17.94 18.08
CA VAL A 127 18.48 18.58 19.39
C VAL A 127 17.10 18.77 20.00
N ASP A 128 16.94 18.45 21.27
CA ASP A 128 15.71 18.77 22.00
C ASP A 128 15.55 20.29 22.11
N ALA A 129 14.42 20.81 21.63
CA ALA A 129 14.24 22.26 21.54
C ALA A 129 14.12 22.91 22.92
N GLY A 130 13.71 22.19 23.97
CA GLY A 130 13.53 22.72 25.33
C GLY A 130 14.82 22.81 26.13
N THR A 131 15.62 21.74 26.10
CA THR A 131 16.86 21.56 26.86
C THR A 131 18.13 21.89 26.07
N ARG A 132 18.03 22.01 24.74
CA ARG A 132 19.15 22.15 23.79
C ARG A 132 20.14 21.00 23.83
N ARG A 133 19.74 19.85 24.37
CA ARG A 133 20.58 18.66 24.40
C ARG A 133 20.48 17.90 23.09
N VAL A 134 21.62 17.44 22.58
CA VAL A 134 21.64 16.62 21.37
C VAL A 134 20.97 15.27 21.68
N THR A 135 19.92 14.95 20.94
CA THR A 135 19.18 13.68 21.06
C THR A 135 19.66 12.65 20.05
N GLU A 136 20.06 13.08 18.85
CA GLU A 136 20.59 12.21 17.80
C GLU A 136 21.69 12.90 16.99
N ILE A 137 22.60 12.09 16.45
CA ILE A 137 23.70 12.56 15.60
C ILE A 137 23.97 11.51 14.54
N ASN A 138 24.13 11.95 13.29
CA ASN A 138 24.46 11.05 12.20
C ASN A 138 25.99 10.86 12.05
N PRO A 139 26.45 9.83 11.32
CA PRO A 139 27.88 9.57 11.14
C PRO A 139 28.63 10.75 10.51
N ALA A 140 28.01 11.50 9.59
CA ALA A 140 28.63 12.65 8.94
C ALA A 140 28.98 13.76 9.95
N ALA A 141 28.05 14.08 10.86
CA ALA A 141 28.30 14.99 11.97
C ALA A 141 29.34 14.44 12.95
N MET A 142 29.34 13.13 13.23
CA MET A 142 30.39 12.52 14.06
C MET A 142 31.79 12.69 13.47
N ARG A 143 31.96 12.60 12.15
CA ARG A 143 33.26 12.84 11.50
C ARG A 143 33.63 14.32 11.55
N LEU A 144 32.70 15.20 11.21
CA LEU A 144 32.91 16.65 11.23
C LEU A 144 33.29 17.16 12.63
N LEU A 145 32.62 16.66 13.68
CA LEU A 145 32.90 16.98 15.09
C LEU A 145 34.02 16.12 15.69
N GLY A 146 34.29 14.94 15.12
CA GLY A 146 35.34 13.98 15.48
C GLY A 146 35.22 13.56 16.93
N ARG A 147 33.98 13.41 17.35
CA ARG A 147 33.58 12.89 18.64
C ARG A 147 32.67 11.69 18.38
N PRO A 148 32.85 10.58 19.11
CA PRO A 148 31.94 9.45 19.00
C PRO A 148 30.56 9.85 19.52
N GLN A 149 29.50 9.24 18.99
CA GLN A 149 28.10 9.48 19.38
C GLN A 149 27.92 9.57 20.90
N LYS A 150 28.49 8.62 21.67
CA LYS A 150 28.38 8.57 23.14
C LYS A 150 28.86 9.83 23.88
N ARG A 151 29.72 10.64 23.28
CA ARG A 151 30.20 11.91 23.88
C ARG A 151 29.38 13.12 23.47
N VAL A 152 28.58 13.01 22.42
CA VAL A 152 27.79 14.12 21.86
C VAL A 152 26.34 14.06 22.31
N ILE A 153 25.76 12.84 22.36
CA ILE A 153 24.39 12.65 22.86
C ILE A 153 24.29 13.15 24.31
N GLY A 154 23.29 13.97 24.57
CA GLY A 154 23.04 14.59 25.88
C GLY A 154 23.91 15.81 26.18
N GLN A 155 24.86 16.20 25.32
CA GLN A 155 25.61 17.44 25.45
C GLN A 155 24.76 18.65 25.02
N ASP A 156 24.98 19.84 25.60
CA ASP A 156 24.37 21.07 25.07
C ASP A 156 24.96 21.33 23.67
N ALA A 157 24.09 21.56 22.68
CA ALA A 157 24.51 21.77 21.31
C ALA A 157 25.45 22.97 21.15
N ALA A 158 25.38 23.97 22.04
CA ALA A 158 26.27 25.12 22.00
C ALA A 158 27.73 24.76 22.35
N ASP A 159 27.97 23.73 23.15
CA ASP A 159 29.31 23.27 23.56
C ASP A 159 30.08 22.54 22.42
N LEU A 160 29.42 22.34 21.28
CA LEU A 160 30.05 21.78 20.08
C LEU A 160 30.85 22.83 19.28
N PHE A 161 30.64 24.11 19.61
CA PHE A 161 31.24 25.26 18.94
C PHE A 161 32.20 26.00 19.87
N ASP A 162 32.99 26.90 19.29
CA ASP A 162 33.90 27.75 20.07
C ASP A 162 33.12 28.68 21.01
N ALA A 163 33.73 29.01 22.15
CA ALA A 163 33.12 29.85 23.19
C ALA A 163 32.69 31.23 22.67
N GLY A 164 33.36 31.76 21.64
CA GLY A 164 33.00 33.02 20.99
C GLY A 164 31.61 33.01 20.34
N SER A 165 31.10 31.86 19.90
CA SER A 165 29.83 31.74 19.17
C SER A 165 28.62 31.38 20.04
N LEU A 166 28.81 31.26 21.36
CA LEU A 166 27.74 30.87 22.29
C LEU A 166 26.55 31.84 22.27
N ARG A 167 26.79 33.15 22.16
CA ARG A 167 25.71 34.17 22.11
C ARG A 167 24.90 34.08 20.82
N ASP A 168 25.55 33.85 19.70
CA ASP A 168 24.89 33.76 18.39
C ASP A 168 24.06 32.47 18.30
N LEU A 169 24.59 31.35 18.80
CA LEU A 169 23.85 30.09 18.90
C LEU A 169 22.64 30.19 19.83
N GLN A 170 22.78 30.86 20.98
CA GLN A 170 21.66 31.14 21.87
C GLN A 170 20.56 31.96 21.18
N SER A 171 20.96 32.97 20.41
CA SER A 171 20.04 33.81 19.64
C SER A 171 19.34 33.01 18.53
N LEU A 172 20.06 32.08 17.87
CA LEU A 172 19.49 31.14 16.90
C LEU A 172 18.44 30.23 17.53
N PHE A 173 18.73 29.61 18.68
CA PHE A 173 17.74 28.75 19.37
C PHE A 173 16.53 29.55 19.90
N ALA A 174 16.76 30.77 20.39
CA ALA A 174 15.67 31.65 20.81
C ALA A 174 14.80 32.07 19.62
N GLY A 175 15.41 32.45 18.50
CA GLY A 175 14.72 32.77 17.24
C GLY A 175 13.87 31.61 16.76
N LEU A 176 14.42 30.40 16.68
CA LEU A 176 13.68 29.20 16.27
C LEU A 176 12.43 28.95 17.11
N ARG A 177 12.47 29.19 18.43
CA ARG A 177 11.32 29.01 19.31
C ARG A 177 10.21 30.02 19.06
N VAL A 178 10.56 31.24 18.63
CA VAL A 178 9.61 32.34 18.43
C VAL A 178 9.03 32.34 17.01
N THR A 179 9.88 32.20 15.99
CA THR A 179 9.50 32.36 14.58
C THR A 179 9.44 31.04 13.80
N GLY A 180 9.96 29.94 14.34
CA GLY A 180 10.05 28.64 13.66
C GLY A 180 11.16 28.54 12.61
N GLN A 181 11.83 29.66 12.29
CA GLN A 181 12.95 29.73 11.36
C GLN A 181 14.05 30.62 11.93
N ALA A 182 15.31 30.20 11.77
CA ALA A 182 16.46 31.04 12.09
C ALA A 182 17.35 31.22 10.88
N THR A 183 18.02 32.37 10.84
CA THR A 183 19.04 32.68 9.86
C THR A 183 20.25 31.78 10.08
N ASP A 184 20.80 31.27 8.99
CA ASP A 184 22.05 30.51 9.03
C ASP A 184 23.17 31.37 9.62
N LEU A 185 24.01 30.77 10.47
CA LEU A 185 25.17 31.44 11.06
C LEU A 185 26.46 30.70 10.73
N VAL A 186 27.58 31.40 10.76
CA VAL A 186 28.92 30.80 10.66
C VAL A 186 29.51 30.76 12.06
N ALA A 187 29.90 29.57 12.51
CA ALA A 187 30.53 29.37 13.81
C ALA A 187 31.78 28.47 13.70
N PRO A 188 32.86 28.77 14.44
CA PRO A 188 33.99 27.87 14.56
C PRO A 188 33.58 26.65 15.40
N LEU A 189 34.00 25.46 14.97
CA LEU A 189 33.84 24.25 15.76
C LEU A 189 34.83 24.22 16.93
N ALA A 190 34.39 23.66 18.06
CA ALA A 190 35.25 23.49 19.23
C ALA A 190 36.49 22.63 18.92
N GLY A 191 37.65 23.02 19.45
CA GLY A 191 38.91 22.30 19.25
C GLY A 191 39.64 22.62 17.94
N GLY A 192 39.38 23.79 17.34
CA GLY A 192 40.16 24.29 16.19
C GLY A 192 39.88 23.56 14.88
N ARG A 193 38.64 23.14 14.68
CA ARG A 193 38.22 22.20 13.61
C ARG A 193 37.70 22.89 12.35
N GLY A 194 37.93 24.19 12.24
CA GLY A 194 37.46 25.06 11.16
C GLY A 194 36.05 25.60 11.38
N ASP A 195 35.64 26.46 10.46
CA ASP A 195 34.37 27.15 10.49
C ASP A 195 33.30 26.36 9.73
N VAL A 196 32.10 26.33 10.29
CA VAL A 196 30.93 25.69 9.70
C VAL A 196 29.77 26.66 9.59
N ARG A 197 29.03 26.54 8.50
CA ARG A 197 27.69 27.12 8.41
C ARG A 197 26.71 26.22 9.15
N VAL A 198 25.99 26.80 10.10
CA VAL A 198 24.96 26.15 10.91
C VAL A 198 23.61 26.61 10.41
N SER A 199 22.85 25.67 9.85
CA SER A 199 21.45 25.88 9.48
C SER A 199 20.56 25.11 10.44
N ALA A 200 19.46 25.72 10.88
CA ALA A 200 18.60 25.14 11.89
C ALA A 200 17.12 25.22 11.51
N SER A 201 16.40 24.12 11.71
CA SER A 201 14.96 24.08 11.45
C SER A 201 14.22 23.39 12.60
N LEU A 202 13.13 24.01 13.04
CA LEU A 202 12.26 23.45 14.07
C LEU A 202 11.28 22.44 13.46
N PHE A 203 11.10 21.29 14.10
CA PHE A 203 10.02 20.36 13.76
C PHE A 203 9.38 19.80 15.04
N ARG A 204 8.12 19.38 14.92
CA ARG A 204 7.36 18.78 16.03
C ARG A 204 7.04 17.33 15.69
N GLY A 205 7.39 16.43 16.60
CA GLY A 205 7.11 14.99 16.49
C GLY A 205 6.63 14.45 17.84
N GLU A 206 5.55 13.65 17.82
CA GLU A 206 4.99 12.94 19.00
C GLU A 206 4.97 13.76 20.31
N GLY A 207 4.51 15.01 20.24
CA GLY A 207 4.38 15.89 21.42
C GLY A 207 5.67 16.54 21.91
N THR A 208 6.81 16.24 21.30
CA THR A 208 8.10 16.90 21.55
C THR A 208 8.46 17.86 20.41
N THR A 209 9.16 18.92 20.76
CA THR A 209 9.68 19.88 19.77
C THR A 209 11.19 19.66 19.66
N SER A 210 11.67 19.43 18.44
CA SER A 210 13.06 19.16 18.16
C SER A 210 13.60 20.16 17.14
N VAL A 211 14.90 20.42 17.20
CA VAL A 211 15.64 21.22 16.23
C VAL A 211 16.52 20.29 15.42
N LEU A 212 16.39 20.36 14.11
CA LEU A 212 17.35 19.76 13.18
C LEU A 212 18.44 20.78 12.91
N LEU A 213 19.68 20.45 13.26
CA LEU A 213 20.88 21.23 12.93
C LEU A 213 21.62 20.57 11.78
N ARG A 214 21.91 21.34 10.74
CA ARG A 214 22.73 20.93 9.60
C ARG A 214 24.01 21.75 9.61
N LEU A 215 25.15 21.07 9.42
CA LEU A 215 26.47 21.70 9.40
C LEU A 215 27.11 21.53 8.04
N ALA A 216 27.55 22.63 7.43
CA ALA A 216 28.30 22.62 6.17
C ALA A 216 29.68 23.27 6.35
N THR A 217 30.74 22.61 5.88
CA THR A 217 32.11 23.15 5.92
C THR A 217 32.25 24.32 4.94
N LEU A 218 32.92 25.39 5.35
CA LEU A 218 33.12 26.58 4.50
C LEU A 218 34.34 26.48 3.56
N VAL A 219 35.25 25.55 3.82
CA VAL A 219 36.39 25.22 2.95
C VAL A 219 36.18 23.82 2.39
N PRO A 220 36.24 23.60 1.06
CA PRO A 220 36.20 22.26 0.51
C PRO A 220 37.48 21.55 0.95
N ALA A 221 37.34 20.49 1.75
CA ALA A 221 38.45 19.60 2.03
C ALA A 221 38.99 19.09 0.69
N ALA A 222 40.32 19.11 0.53
CA ALA A 222 41.01 18.41 -0.55
C ALA A 222 40.46 16.96 -0.62
N PRO A 223 40.45 16.32 -1.81
CA PRO A 223 39.83 15.03 -2.00
C PRO A 223 40.63 13.94 -1.27
N GLU A 224 40.49 13.86 0.05
CA GLU A 224 40.72 12.64 0.79
C GLU A 224 39.70 11.66 0.23
N ARG A 225 40.19 10.67 -0.51
CA ARG A 225 39.40 9.53 -0.98
C ARG A 225 38.70 8.92 0.24
N VAL A 226 37.43 9.30 0.33
CA VAL A 226 36.58 9.15 1.50
C VAL A 226 36.34 7.65 1.80
N GLU A 227 36.83 7.17 2.95
CA GLU A 227 36.49 5.84 3.51
C GLU A 227 34.97 5.65 3.75
N PHE A 228 34.19 6.74 3.73
CA PHE A 228 32.73 6.73 3.82
C PHE A 228 32.05 5.99 2.65
N GLY A 229 32.75 5.84 1.52
CA GLY A 229 32.28 5.09 0.37
C GLY A 229 32.24 3.57 0.56
N ARG A 230 32.71 2.98 1.67
CA ARG A 230 32.56 1.53 1.91
C ARG A 230 31.33 1.19 2.75
N GLY A 231 31.03 1.96 3.80
CA GLY A 231 29.92 1.66 4.71
C GLY A 231 28.54 2.03 4.15
N ALA A 232 28.38 3.25 3.62
CA ALA A 232 27.14 3.65 2.97
C ALA A 232 26.88 2.85 1.68
N LEU A 233 27.94 2.50 0.96
CA LEU A 233 27.88 1.65 -0.23
C LEU A 233 27.51 0.21 0.13
N ASP A 234 28.04 -0.37 1.21
CA ASP A 234 27.66 -1.72 1.67
C ASP A 234 26.18 -1.79 2.07
N ILE A 235 25.65 -0.75 2.72
CA ILE A 235 24.23 -0.67 3.08
C ILE A 235 23.36 -0.49 1.84
N ILE A 236 23.72 0.41 0.93
CA ILE A 236 23.02 0.59 -0.34
C ILE A 236 23.02 -0.73 -1.12
N GLN A 237 24.18 -1.40 -1.18
CA GLN A 237 24.35 -2.71 -1.82
C GLN A 237 23.41 -3.76 -1.22
N ARG A 238 23.21 -3.77 0.11
CA ARG A 238 22.36 -4.74 0.83
C ARG A 238 20.90 -4.33 1.00
N MET A 239 20.49 -3.16 0.50
CA MET A 239 19.12 -2.67 0.65
C MET A 239 18.14 -3.58 -0.12
N PRO A 240 17.00 -4.00 0.48
CA PRO A 240 16.03 -4.90 -0.16
C PRO A 240 15.12 -4.19 -1.18
N GLU A 241 15.32 -2.89 -1.39
CA GLU A 241 14.70 -2.10 -2.46
C GLU A 241 15.77 -1.82 -3.52
N GLY A 242 15.38 -1.87 -4.80
CA GLY A 242 16.28 -1.56 -5.90
C GLY A 242 16.75 -0.12 -5.80
N PHE A 243 18.05 0.10 -5.89
CA PHE A 243 18.65 1.43 -5.90
C PHE A 243 19.53 1.57 -7.13
N VAL A 244 19.33 2.64 -7.87
CA VAL A 244 20.13 2.95 -9.06
C VAL A 244 20.38 4.44 -9.16
N VAL A 245 21.59 4.80 -9.59
CA VAL A 245 21.99 6.18 -9.87
C VAL A 245 22.36 6.28 -11.33
N THR A 246 21.88 7.32 -12.01
CA THR A 246 22.20 7.60 -13.40
C THR A 246 22.82 8.98 -13.60
N ASP A 247 23.54 9.15 -14.70
CA ASP A 247 23.90 10.48 -15.21
C ASP A 247 22.70 11.19 -15.85
N ALA A 248 22.91 12.43 -16.33
CA ALA A 248 21.91 13.19 -17.07
C ALA A 248 21.49 12.57 -18.41
N ALA A 249 22.31 11.70 -18.99
CA ALA A 249 21.99 10.93 -20.18
C ALA A 249 21.25 9.61 -19.86
N ARG A 250 20.84 9.42 -18.59
CA ARG A 250 20.11 8.25 -18.07
C ARG A 250 20.94 6.97 -18.05
N ARG A 251 22.27 7.08 -18.16
CA ARG A 251 23.19 5.93 -18.09
C ARG A 251 23.46 5.59 -16.64
N ILE A 252 23.38 4.31 -16.31
CA ILE A 252 23.60 3.81 -14.95
C ILE A 252 25.06 4.03 -14.55
N LEU A 253 25.26 4.78 -13.47
CA LEU A 253 26.54 4.97 -12.81
C LEU A 253 26.80 3.85 -11.79
N THR A 254 25.78 3.56 -10.97
CA THR A 254 25.82 2.48 -9.99
C THR A 254 24.44 1.91 -9.68
N ALA A 255 24.41 0.65 -9.26
CA ALA A 255 23.20 -0.06 -8.84
C ALA A 255 23.50 -1.04 -7.70
N ASN A 256 22.53 -1.28 -6.83
CA ASN A 256 22.64 -2.26 -5.74
C ASN A 256 22.18 -3.67 -6.16
N THR A 257 22.35 -4.66 -5.28
CA THR A 257 21.99 -6.05 -5.60
C THR A 257 20.50 -6.22 -5.85
N ALA A 258 19.63 -5.57 -5.10
CA ALA A 258 18.19 -5.66 -5.33
C ALA A 258 17.76 -5.16 -6.72
N PHE A 259 18.42 -4.13 -7.27
CA PHE A 259 18.20 -3.70 -8.66
C PHE A 259 18.71 -4.74 -9.67
N LEU A 260 19.86 -5.37 -9.38
CA LEU A 260 20.38 -6.45 -10.22
C LEU A 260 19.45 -7.66 -10.23
N ASP A 261 18.87 -8.02 -9.07
CA ASP A 261 17.89 -9.09 -8.96
C ASP A 261 16.62 -8.78 -9.78
N LEU A 262 16.10 -7.55 -9.67
CA LEU A 262 14.93 -7.07 -10.43
C LEU A 262 15.17 -7.10 -11.94
N THR A 263 16.38 -6.72 -12.38
CA THR A 263 16.76 -6.70 -13.79
C THR A 263 17.35 -8.02 -14.29
N GLN A 264 17.49 -9.01 -13.40
CA GLN A 264 18.04 -10.34 -13.64
C GLN A 264 19.49 -10.35 -14.14
N HIS A 265 20.32 -9.46 -13.60
CA HIS A 265 21.75 -9.37 -13.86
C HIS A 265 22.58 -9.90 -12.70
N ALA A 266 23.75 -10.48 -12.99
CA ALA A 266 24.62 -11.10 -11.99
C ALA A 266 25.60 -10.10 -11.37
N THR A 267 26.03 -9.08 -12.12
CA THR A 267 27.00 -8.09 -11.64
C THR A 267 26.64 -6.67 -12.07
N GLU A 268 27.04 -5.69 -11.27
CA GLU A 268 26.83 -4.25 -11.55
C GLU A 268 27.48 -3.82 -12.88
N GLU A 269 28.60 -4.45 -13.26
CA GLU A 269 29.32 -4.19 -14.50
C GLU A 269 28.48 -4.47 -15.76
N GLN A 270 27.49 -5.36 -15.67
CA GLN A 270 26.60 -5.68 -16.80
C GLN A 270 25.55 -4.59 -17.06
N VAL A 271 25.22 -3.80 -16.04
CA VAL A 271 24.23 -2.71 -16.13
C VAL A 271 24.88 -1.34 -16.24
N ARG A 272 26.09 -1.16 -15.72
CA ARG A 272 26.82 0.12 -15.74
C ARG A 272 27.01 0.64 -17.16
N GLY A 273 26.76 1.93 -17.36
CA GLY A 273 26.89 2.64 -18.64
C GLY A 273 25.72 2.46 -19.63
N ARG A 274 24.81 1.52 -19.36
CA ARG A 274 23.58 1.32 -20.14
C ARG A 274 22.48 2.26 -19.67
N THR A 275 21.50 2.52 -20.53
CA THR A 275 20.39 3.43 -20.24
C THR A 275 19.31 2.74 -19.40
N LEU A 276 18.86 3.40 -18.33
CA LEU A 276 17.81 2.89 -17.43
C LEU A 276 16.49 2.61 -18.17
N ASP A 277 16.23 3.34 -19.25
CA ASP A 277 15.06 3.19 -20.12
C ASP A 277 14.89 1.77 -20.69
N THR A 278 15.97 0.99 -20.75
CA THR A 278 15.93 -0.40 -21.24
C THR A 278 15.09 -1.30 -20.34
N TRP A 279 15.10 -1.03 -19.03
CA TRP A 279 14.44 -1.86 -18.04
C TRP A 279 13.18 -1.20 -17.47
N LEU A 280 13.13 0.14 -17.47
CA LEU A 280 12.05 0.92 -16.84
C LEU A 280 10.86 1.13 -17.78
N GLY A 281 9.69 0.66 -17.36
CA GLY A 281 8.44 0.87 -18.08
C GLY A 281 7.93 -0.36 -18.80
N ARG A 282 6.63 -0.33 -19.14
CA ARG A 282 6.04 -1.31 -20.07
C ARG A 282 6.39 -1.02 -21.53
N GLY A 283 6.90 0.19 -21.81
CA GLY A 283 7.42 0.69 -23.08
C GLY A 283 8.16 2.01 -22.90
N GLU A 284 8.70 2.60 -23.98
CA GLU A 284 9.55 3.81 -23.92
C GLU A 284 8.83 5.05 -23.34
N THR A 285 7.50 5.08 -23.39
CA THR A 285 6.67 6.21 -22.93
C THR A 285 6.66 6.40 -21.42
N ASP A 286 6.80 5.33 -20.62
CA ASP A 286 6.71 5.43 -19.16
C ASP A 286 7.96 6.09 -18.58
N ALA A 287 9.13 5.69 -19.07
CA ALA A 287 10.40 6.30 -18.69
C ALA A 287 10.41 7.79 -19.07
N LEU A 288 9.96 8.14 -20.28
CA LEU A 288 9.86 9.54 -20.73
C LEU A 288 9.00 10.40 -19.79
N ALA A 289 7.87 9.89 -19.33
CA ALA A 289 7.00 10.59 -18.39
C ALA A 289 7.68 10.81 -17.02
N LEU A 290 8.35 9.79 -16.48
CA LEU A 290 9.10 9.90 -15.23
C LEU A 290 10.19 10.98 -15.31
N PHE A 291 10.99 10.95 -16.38
CA PHE A 291 12.08 11.91 -16.57
C PHE A 291 11.59 13.32 -16.85
N ALA A 292 10.43 13.49 -17.52
CA ALA A 292 9.80 14.80 -17.66
C ALA A 292 9.41 15.37 -16.28
N MET A 293 8.76 14.58 -15.43
CA MET A 293 8.39 15.02 -14.07
C MET A 293 9.62 15.32 -13.20
N LEU A 294 10.70 14.55 -13.33
CA LEU A 294 11.95 14.81 -12.60
C LEU A 294 12.59 16.12 -13.01
N ARG A 295 12.55 16.46 -14.30
CA ARG A 295 13.10 17.72 -14.81
C ARG A 295 12.25 18.92 -14.38
N ASP A 296 10.93 18.78 -14.37
CA ASP A 296 10.02 19.88 -14.07
C ASP A 296 9.87 20.13 -12.56
N HIS A 297 9.91 19.07 -11.74
CA HIS A 297 9.64 19.14 -10.30
C HIS A 297 10.82 18.77 -9.39
N GLY A 298 11.93 18.30 -9.96
CA GLY A 298 13.15 17.92 -9.22
C GLY A 298 13.04 16.62 -8.40
N SER A 299 11.83 16.13 -8.14
CA SER A 299 11.61 14.86 -7.44
C SER A 299 10.24 14.24 -7.77
N VAL A 300 10.18 12.92 -7.67
CA VAL A 300 8.97 12.12 -7.86
C VAL A 300 8.89 11.11 -6.72
N ARG A 301 7.75 11.07 -6.00
CA ARG A 301 7.62 10.25 -4.79
C ARG A 301 7.00 8.87 -5.04
N HIS A 302 6.02 8.80 -5.94
CA HIS A 302 5.29 7.57 -6.25
C HIS A 302 4.99 7.54 -7.76
N PHE A 303 5.70 6.69 -8.49
CA PHE A 303 5.46 6.45 -9.91
C PHE A 303 5.28 4.95 -10.13
N SER A 304 4.03 4.54 -10.30
CA SER A 304 3.68 3.15 -10.57
C SER A 304 4.01 2.79 -12.01
N THR A 305 4.85 1.77 -12.20
CA THR A 305 5.25 1.29 -13.51
C THR A 305 5.67 -0.18 -13.42
N ALA A 306 6.36 -0.69 -14.45
CA ALA A 306 6.92 -2.04 -14.45
C ALA A 306 8.43 -2.01 -14.67
N MET A 307 9.12 -3.01 -14.12
CA MET A 307 10.53 -3.29 -14.35
C MET A 307 10.66 -4.55 -15.22
N ARG A 308 11.49 -4.48 -16.25
CA ARG A 308 11.75 -5.59 -17.18
C ARG A 308 13.06 -6.28 -16.80
N GLY A 309 13.06 -7.61 -16.74
CA GLY A 309 14.27 -8.40 -16.57
C GLY A 309 14.93 -8.76 -17.91
N GLN A 310 16.22 -9.14 -17.87
CA GLN A 310 16.99 -9.56 -19.05
C GLN A 310 16.34 -10.72 -19.82
N TYR A 311 15.65 -11.64 -19.13
CA TYR A 311 15.03 -12.82 -19.73
C TYR A 311 13.54 -12.61 -20.06
N GLY A 312 13.09 -11.35 -20.09
CA GLY A 312 11.71 -10.99 -20.45
C GLY A 312 10.70 -11.08 -19.31
N SER A 313 11.15 -11.24 -18.06
CA SER A 313 10.26 -11.08 -16.90
C SER A 313 9.77 -9.64 -16.79
N MET A 314 8.57 -9.47 -16.25
CA MET A 314 8.01 -8.15 -15.94
C MET A 314 7.46 -8.17 -14.51
N GLU A 315 7.88 -7.19 -13.72
CA GLU A 315 7.43 -7.00 -12.34
C GLU A 315 6.85 -5.60 -12.16
N GLU A 316 5.74 -5.51 -11.42
CA GLU A 316 5.14 -4.23 -11.07
C GLU A 316 5.94 -3.57 -9.96
N VAL A 317 6.35 -2.33 -10.19
CA VAL A 317 7.21 -1.59 -9.29
C VAL A 317 6.68 -0.18 -9.04
N GLU A 318 6.96 0.31 -7.85
CA GLU A 318 6.77 1.71 -7.49
C GLU A 318 8.14 2.40 -7.47
N VAL A 319 8.27 3.48 -8.23
CA VAL A 319 9.51 4.22 -8.39
C VAL A 319 9.41 5.57 -7.70
N ALA A 320 10.38 5.87 -6.84
CA ALA A 320 10.65 7.21 -6.37
C ALA A 320 11.99 7.67 -6.92
N ALA A 321 12.10 8.95 -7.25
CA ALA A 321 13.29 9.48 -7.89
C ALA A 321 13.55 10.92 -7.47
N VAL A 322 14.83 11.32 -7.49
CA VAL A 322 15.27 12.68 -7.19
C VAL A 322 16.35 13.11 -8.17
N SER A 323 16.28 14.35 -8.62
CA SER A 323 17.34 15.00 -9.37
C SER A 323 18.25 15.76 -8.42
N THR A 324 19.56 15.56 -8.54
CA THR A 324 20.53 16.34 -7.78
C THR A 324 21.37 17.16 -8.75
N SER A 325 21.37 18.48 -8.55
CA SER A 325 22.07 19.46 -9.39
C SER A 325 23.34 20.01 -8.72
N HIS A 326 23.68 19.51 -7.54
CA HIS A 326 24.76 20.02 -6.69
C HIS A 326 26.09 19.25 -6.79
N ALA A 327 26.17 18.21 -7.64
CA ALA A 327 27.42 17.55 -7.99
C ALA A 327 28.00 18.15 -9.30
N ASP A 328 29.31 18.05 -9.52
CA ASP A 328 30.00 18.50 -10.75
C ASP A 328 29.34 18.00 -12.06
N GLN A 329 28.50 16.96 -11.99
CA GLN A 329 27.57 16.55 -13.05
C GLN A 329 26.17 16.26 -12.49
N PRO A 330 25.09 16.70 -13.17
CA PRO A 330 23.72 16.38 -12.78
C PRO A 330 23.47 14.87 -12.82
N CYS A 331 22.96 14.33 -11.73
CA CYS A 331 22.64 12.91 -11.59
C CYS A 331 21.25 12.69 -11.01
N PHE A 332 20.67 11.53 -11.33
CA PHE A 332 19.36 11.12 -10.86
C PHE A 332 19.52 9.89 -9.97
N GLY A 333 18.89 9.92 -8.79
CA GLY A 333 18.81 8.77 -7.90
C GLY A 333 17.41 8.17 -7.93
N PHE A 334 17.31 6.85 -7.96
CA PHE A 334 16.04 6.11 -8.00
C PHE A 334 16.00 5.04 -6.92
N THR A 335 14.85 4.91 -6.28
CA THR A 335 14.47 3.75 -5.48
C THR A 335 13.33 3.02 -6.17
N VAL A 336 13.48 1.72 -6.36
CA VAL A 336 12.54 0.84 -7.06
C VAL A 336 12.06 -0.21 -6.08
N ARG A 337 10.78 -0.15 -5.73
CA ARG A 337 10.17 -1.11 -4.84
C ARG A 337 9.31 -2.07 -5.63
N ALA A 338 9.64 -3.36 -5.57
CA ALA A 338 8.75 -4.40 -6.06
C ALA A 338 7.45 -4.36 -5.24
N THR A 339 6.32 -4.22 -5.92
CA THR A 339 5.03 -4.42 -5.28
C THR A 339 4.81 -5.92 -5.24
N PRO A 340 4.58 -6.55 -4.07
CA PRO A 340 4.37 -7.99 -4.01
C PRO A 340 3.27 -8.35 -5.00
N ARG A 341 3.55 -9.32 -5.87
CA ARG A 341 2.53 -9.98 -6.66
C ARG A 341 1.52 -10.53 -5.66
N ARG A 342 0.44 -9.79 -5.42
CA ARG A 342 -0.81 -10.42 -5.03
C ARG A 342 -1.04 -11.38 -6.17
N ALA A 343 -0.98 -12.68 -5.90
CA ALA A 343 -1.50 -13.65 -6.84
C ALA A 343 -2.85 -13.08 -7.25
N ALA A 344 -2.96 -12.64 -8.51
CA ALA A 344 -4.26 -12.46 -9.10
C ALA A 344 -4.96 -13.77 -8.75
N PRO A 345 -6.16 -13.74 -8.13
CA PRO A 345 -6.89 -14.96 -7.92
C PRO A 345 -6.84 -15.70 -9.25
N VAL A 346 -6.27 -16.90 -9.24
CA VAL A 346 -6.33 -17.77 -10.40
C VAL A 346 -7.81 -17.80 -10.71
N HIS A 347 -8.21 -17.16 -11.79
CA HIS A 347 -9.55 -17.24 -12.32
C HIS A 347 -9.69 -18.72 -12.71
N ALA A 348 -10.08 -19.54 -11.74
CA ALA A 348 -10.77 -20.78 -11.98
C ALA A 348 -11.93 -20.39 -12.89
N GLY A 349 -11.95 -21.01 -14.07
CA GLY A 349 -12.77 -20.57 -15.18
C GLY A 349 -14.25 -20.45 -14.84
N GLY A 350 -14.91 -19.58 -15.61
CA GLY A 350 -16.36 -19.58 -15.79
C GLY A 350 -17.12 -18.68 -14.81
N GLY A 351 -17.34 -17.42 -15.21
CA GLY A 351 -18.30 -16.52 -14.58
C GLY A 351 -17.81 -15.08 -14.56
N HIS A 352 -18.18 -14.31 -15.58
CA HIS A 352 -18.00 -12.85 -15.60
C HIS A 352 -18.89 -12.21 -14.53
N ASP A 353 -18.39 -12.06 -13.30
CA ASP A 353 -19.01 -11.17 -12.31
C ASP A 353 -18.54 -9.73 -12.55
N LEU A 354 -19.49 -8.90 -13.01
CA LEU A 354 -19.31 -7.47 -13.22
C LEU A 354 -19.13 -6.76 -11.86
N PRO A 355 -18.23 -5.76 -11.74
CA PRO A 355 -18.23 -4.88 -10.57
C PRO A 355 -19.50 -4.01 -10.61
N ARG A 356 -20.43 -4.25 -9.67
CA ARG A 356 -21.78 -3.64 -9.67
C ARG A 356 -21.89 -2.33 -8.90
N SER A 357 -20.84 -1.84 -8.23
CA SER A 357 -20.97 -0.74 -7.27
C SER A 357 -19.97 0.40 -7.47
N VAL A 358 -20.45 1.64 -7.33
CA VAL A 358 -19.68 2.90 -7.40
C VAL A 358 -18.49 2.90 -6.43
N GLU A 359 -18.61 2.20 -5.29
CA GLU A 359 -17.56 2.05 -4.27
C GLU A 359 -16.31 1.30 -4.78
N GLN A 360 -16.47 0.28 -5.63
CA GLN A 360 -15.35 -0.43 -6.28
C GLN A 360 -14.66 0.46 -7.33
N MET A 361 -15.38 1.40 -7.94
CA MET A 361 -14.83 2.36 -8.90
C MET A 361 -13.93 3.38 -8.19
N THR A 362 -14.32 3.83 -6.99
CA THR A 362 -13.50 4.71 -6.14
C THR A 362 -12.20 4.06 -5.68
N GLU A 363 -12.13 2.73 -5.51
CA GLU A 363 -10.89 2.01 -5.20
C GLU A 363 -9.91 1.92 -6.39
N LEU A 364 -10.40 2.13 -7.62
CA LEU A 364 -9.61 2.14 -8.85
C LEU A 364 -9.01 3.52 -9.16
N VAL A 365 -9.49 4.58 -8.48
CA VAL A 365 -8.95 5.94 -8.59
C VAL A 365 -7.54 5.97 -7.98
N GLY A 366 -6.53 6.12 -8.84
CA GLY A 366 -5.11 6.08 -8.49
C GLY A 366 -4.41 4.74 -8.76
N ARG A 367 -5.15 3.68 -9.15
CA ARG A 367 -4.60 2.37 -9.53
C ARG A 367 -4.61 2.12 -11.05
N VAL A 368 -5.49 2.80 -11.78
CA VAL A 368 -5.65 2.67 -13.22
C VAL A 368 -5.70 4.07 -13.85
N SER A 369 -5.14 4.24 -15.05
CA SER A 369 -5.18 5.53 -15.74
C SER A 369 -6.62 5.97 -15.99
N MET A 370 -6.89 7.28 -15.86
CA MET A 370 -8.24 7.84 -16.07
C MET A 370 -8.80 7.48 -17.45
N LYS A 371 -7.94 7.38 -18.48
CA LYS A 371 -8.34 6.95 -19.83
C LYS A 371 -8.83 5.49 -19.88
N ALA A 372 -8.19 4.59 -19.15
CA ALA A 372 -8.60 3.18 -19.10
C ALA A 372 -9.89 3.02 -18.28
N LEU A 373 -10.01 3.73 -17.17
CA LEU A 373 -11.20 3.69 -16.32
C LEU A 373 -12.45 4.22 -17.04
N VAL A 374 -12.33 5.33 -17.78
CA VAL A 374 -13.40 5.87 -18.63
C VAL A 374 -13.76 4.89 -19.76
N ARG A 375 -12.77 4.26 -20.39
CA ARG A 375 -13.03 3.29 -21.47
C ARG A 375 -13.78 2.06 -20.96
N GLU A 376 -13.39 1.56 -19.79
CA GLU A 376 -14.00 0.39 -19.15
C GLU A 376 -15.44 0.68 -18.69
N THR A 377 -15.69 1.85 -18.09
CA THR A 377 -17.06 2.30 -17.77
C THR A 377 -17.90 2.51 -19.02
N THR A 378 -17.33 3.07 -20.09
CA THR A 378 -18.05 3.24 -21.35
C THR A 378 -18.44 1.89 -21.94
N ASP A 379 -17.50 0.94 -22.02
CA ASP A 379 -17.74 -0.41 -22.54
C ASP A 379 -18.80 -1.16 -21.69
N LEU A 380 -18.80 -0.96 -20.37
CA LEU A 380 -19.80 -1.51 -19.45
C LEU A 380 -21.21 -0.92 -19.68
N ILE A 381 -21.31 0.41 -19.75
CA ILE A 381 -22.59 1.10 -19.98
C ILE A 381 -23.15 0.69 -21.34
N GLU A 382 -22.31 0.65 -22.39
CA GLU A 382 -22.73 0.21 -23.72
C GLU A 382 -23.26 -1.22 -23.72
N LYS A 383 -22.58 -2.14 -23.02
CA LYS A 383 -23.04 -3.53 -22.86
C LYS A 383 -24.41 -3.61 -22.17
N LEU A 384 -24.60 -2.90 -21.06
CA LEU A 384 -25.87 -2.89 -20.32
C LEU A 384 -27.01 -2.29 -21.14
N CYS A 385 -26.75 -1.21 -21.89
CA CYS A 385 -27.73 -0.60 -22.78
C CYS A 385 -28.16 -1.56 -23.89
N ILE A 386 -27.22 -2.30 -24.49
CA ILE A 386 -27.50 -3.30 -25.52
C ILE A 386 -28.34 -4.46 -24.94
N GLU A 387 -27.95 -5.01 -23.78
CA GLU A 387 -28.71 -6.09 -23.12
C GLU A 387 -30.12 -5.65 -22.71
N ALA A 388 -30.29 -4.41 -22.24
CA ALA A 388 -31.59 -3.86 -21.89
C ALA A 388 -32.48 -3.67 -23.12
N ALA A 389 -31.93 -3.10 -24.21
CA ALA A 389 -32.66 -2.90 -25.46
C ALA A 389 -33.12 -4.23 -26.08
N LEU A 390 -32.25 -5.26 -26.11
CA LEU A 390 -32.60 -6.59 -26.58
C LEU A 390 -33.68 -7.24 -25.72
N ARG A 391 -33.63 -7.08 -24.39
CA ARG A 391 -34.66 -7.62 -23.48
C ARG A 391 -36.02 -6.97 -23.68
N ILE A 392 -36.06 -5.64 -23.83
CA ILE A 392 -37.30 -4.88 -24.07
C ILE A 392 -37.90 -5.26 -25.43
N THR A 393 -37.06 -5.44 -26.45
CA THR A 393 -37.49 -5.77 -27.81
C THR A 393 -37.65 -7.27 -28.06
N ARG A 394 -37.52 -8.12 -27.02
CA ARG A 394 -37.60 -9.60 -27.10
C ARG A 394 -36.67 -10.19 -28.16
N ASP A 395 -35.42 -9.74 -28.13
CA ASP A 395 -34.33 -10.14 -29.03
C ASP A 395 -34.50 -9.72 -30.51
N ASN A 396 -35.43 -8.79 -30.79
CA ASN A 396 -35.54 -8.18 -32.12
C ASN A 396 -34.42 -7.14 -32.33
N ARG A 397 -33.33 -7.59 -32.97
CA ARG A 397 -32.12 -6.80 -33.23
C ARG A 397 -32.38 -5.54 -34.07
N ALA A 398 -33.37 -5.56 -34.99
CA ALA A 398 -33.70 -4.40 -35.80
C ALA A 398 -34.34 -3.28 -34.95
N SER A 399 -35.30 -3.64 -34.09
CA SER A 399 -35.94 -2.70 -33.16
C SER A 399 -34.99 -2.27 -32.04
N ALA A 400 -34.07 -3.12 -31.59
CA ALA A 400 -33.06 -2.76 -30.61
C ALA A 400 -32.06 -1.73 -31.15
N ALA A 401 -31.66 -1.85 -32.42
CA ALA A 401 -30.78 -0.88 -33.08
C ALA A 401 -31.45 0.51 -33.19
N GLU A 402 -32.73 0.54 -33.57
CA GLU A 402 -33.53 1.76 -33.66
C GLU A 402 -33.72 2.42 -32.28
N MET A 403 -34.00 1.61 -31.24
CA MET A 403 -34.16 2.07 -29.86
C MET A 403 -32.86 2.67 -29.27
N LEU A 404 -31.70 2.18 -29.71
CA LEU A 404 -30.38 2.69 -29.28
C LEU A 404 -29.83 3.80 -30.19
N GLY A 405 -30.54 4.17 -31.26
CA GLY A 405 -30.08 5.16 -32.24
C GLY A 405 -28.83 4.72 -33.02
N LEU A 406 -28.61 3.40 -33.16
CA LEU A 406 -27.46 2.82 -33.85
C LEU A 406 -27.88 2.28 -35.23
N SER A 407 -26.95 2.28 -36.19
CA SER A 407 -27.14 1.50 -37.41
C SER A 407 -27.15 0.01 -37.09
N ARG A 408 -27.88 -0.80 -37.87
CA ARG A 408 -27.94 -2.26 -37.67
C ARG A 408 -26.53 -2.87 -37.66
N GLN A 409 -25.67 -2.46 -38.59
CA GLN A 409 -24.27 -2.89 -38.64
C GLN A 409 -23.46 -2.46 -37.39
N GLY A 410 -23.71 -1.25 -36.87
CA GLY A 410 -23.07 -0.76 -35.64
C GLY A 410 -23.48 -1.55 -34.39
N LEU A 411 -24.75 -1.96 -34.30
CA LEU A 411 -25.23 -2.84 -33.23
C LEU A 411 -24.53 -4.20 -33.29
N TYR A 412 -24.46 -4.83 -34.47
CA TYR A 412 -23.79 -6.13 -34.66
C TYR A 412 -22.31 -6.08 -34.28
N ALA A 413 -21.59 -5.02 -34.67
CA ALA A 413 -20.19 -4.85 -34.30
C ALA A 413 -19.98 -4.75 -32.78
N LYS A 414 -20.87 -4.03 -32.07
CA LYS A 414 -20.83 -3.91 -30.61
C LYS A 414 -21.25 -5.22 -29.92
N MET A 415 -22.29 -5.90 -30.38
CA MET A 415 -22.70 -7.21 -29.86
C MET A 415 -21.56 -8.25 -29.97
N ARG A 416 -20.86 -8.28 -31.11
CA ARG A 416 -19.68 -9.15 -31.30
C ARG A 416 -18.52 -8.77 -30.39
N ARG A 417 -18.27 -7.46 -30.23
CA ARG A 417 -17.20 -6.96 -29.35
C ARG A 417 -17.45 -7.29 -27.87
N TYR A 418 -18.71 -7.29 -27.43
CA TYR A 418 -19.09 -7.50 -26.03
C TYR A 418 -19.57 -8.93 -25.71
N GLY A 419 -19.59 -9.83 -26.71
CA GLY A 419 -20.00 -11.22 -26.56
C GLY A 419 -21.46 -11.39 -26.17
N ILE A 420 -22.36 -10.55 -26.72
CA ILE A 420 -23.79 -10.53 -26.40
C ILE A 420 -24.56 -11.19 -27.55
N GLY A 421 -25.26 -12.29 -27.27
CA GLY A 421 -26.06 -13.06 -28.22
C GLY A 421 -25.31 -14.25 -28.84
N ASP A 422 -26.05 -15.30 -29.15
CA ASP A 422 -25.52 -16.51 -29.80
C ASP A 422 -25.23 -16.19 -31.28
N LEU A 423 -23.95 -16.08 -31.63
CA LEU A 423 -23.49 -15.61 -32.94
C LEU A 423 -23.10 -16.74 -33.90
N ASP A 424 -23.34 -18.00 -33.51
CA ASP A 424 -22.99 -19.19 -34.30
C ASP A 424 -24.16 -19.72 -35.16
N GLY A 425 -25.27 -19.00 -35.21
CA GLY A 425 -26.33 -19.24 -36.19
C GLY A 425 -26.08 -18.45 -37.47
N ASN A 426 -25.86 -19.17 -38.58
CA ASN A 426 -25.73 -18.63 -39.93
C ASN A 426 -26.96 -17.76 -40.33
N ASP A 427 -26.89 -16.45 -40.07
CA ASP A 427 -27.93 -15.47 -40.45
C ASP A 427 -27.67 -14.97 -41.90
N PRO A 428 -28.59 -15.24 -42.87
CA PRO A 428 -28.36 -14.95 -44.29
C PRO A 428 -28.60 -13.48 -44.71
N GLU A 429 -28.75 -12.52 -43.79
CA GLU A 429 -29.13 -11.14 -44.12
C GLU A 429 -27.97 -10.13 -44.24
N LEU A 430 -26.74 -10.59 -44.47
CA LEU A 430 -25.59 -9.69 -44.74
C LEU A 430 -25.33 -9.40 -46.23
N THR A 431 -26.25 -9.75 -47.11
CA THR A 431 -26.25 -9.29 -48.51
C THR A 431 -27.58 -8.64 -48.88
N SER A 432 -27.71 -7.35 -48.57
CA SER A 432 -28.39 -6.32 -49.37
C SER A 432 -28.02 -4.93 -48.85
#